data_AF-A0A522WPJ5-F1
#
_entry.id   AF-A0A522WPJ5-F1
#
_cell.length_a   1.000
_cell.length_b   1.000
_cell.length_c   1.000
_cell.angle_alpha   90.00
_cell.angle_beta   90.00
_cell.angle_gamma   90.00
#
_symmetry.space_group_name_H-M   'P 1'
#
loop_
_entity.id
_entity.type
_entity.pdbx_description
1 polymer ?
#
loop_
_entity_poly.entity_id
_entity_poly.type
_entity_poly.pdbx_seq_one_letter_code
_entity_poly.pdbx_strand_id
1 'polypeptide(L)'
;MAAAARAAGRDPAAVTLVAVSKTHSAEAVRAALDAGQRVFGENRVQEAKVKFPGLKAAFPDLELHLIGPLQSNKVRDAVVLFD
;
A
#
# COMPACT_ATOMS: atom_id res chain seq x y z
N MET A 1 13.46 -3.52 -10.66
CA MET A 1 13.21 -2.06 -10.60
C MET A 1 14.47 -1.25 -10.91
N ALA A 2 15.59 -1.45 -10.20
CA ALA A 2 16.81 -0.65 -10.40
C ALA A 2 17.35 -0.65 -11.86
N ALA A 3 17.37 -1.80 -12.54
CA ALA A 3 17.78 -1.88 -13.94
C ALA A 3 16.87 -1.04 -14.87
N ALA A 4 15.55 -1.09 -14.65
CA ALA A 4 14.58 -0.31 -15.44
C ALA A 4 14.70 1.20 -15.18
N ALA A 5 14.90 1.61 -13.91
CA ALA A 5 15.13 3.02 -13.58
C ALA A 5 16.40 3.55 -14.24
N ARG A 6 17.51 2.80 -14.17
CA ARG A 6 18.77 3.15 -14.84
C ARG A 6 18.61 3.22 -16.37
N ALA A 7 17.89 2.26 -16.97
CA ALA A 7 17.61 2.28 -18.41
C ALA A 7 16.79 3.51 -18.84
N ALA A 8 15.97 4.06 -17.95
CA ALA A 8 15.21 5.29 -18.15
C ALA A 8 15.99 6.56 -17.74
N GLY A 9 17.28 6.46 -17.38
CA GLY A 9 18.09 7.61 -16.93
C GLY A 9 17.69 8.18 -15.57
N ARG A 10 16.97 7.41 -14.74
CA ARG A 10 16.50 7.82 -13.41
C ARG A 10 17.30 7.12 -12.31
N ASP A 11 17.49 7.82 -11.19
CA ASP A 11 17.97 7.20 -9.96
C ASP A 11 16.94 6.14 -9.47
N PRO A 12 17.31 4.87 -9.29
CA PRO A 12 16.46 3.87 -8.67
C PRO A 12 15.85 4.31 -7.33
N ALA A 13 16.56 5.10 -6.54
CA ALA A 13 16.07 5.60 -5.26
C ALA A 13 14.93 6.63 -5.42
N ALA A 14 14.80 7.25 -6.60
CA ALA A 14 13.70 8.16 -6.93
C ALA A 14 12.43 7.44 -7.40
N VAL A 15 12.35 6.12 -7.28
CA VAL A 15 11.20 5.30 -7.67
C VAL A 15 10.71 4.50 -6.47
N THR A 16 9.46 4.74 -6.06
CA THR A 16 8.80 3.96 -5.01
C THR A 16 8.07 2.77 -5.62
N LEU A 17 8.34 1.56 -5.14
CA LEU A 17 7.57 0.37 -5.48
C LEU A 17 6.32 0.30 -4.60
N VAL A 18 5.15 0.39 -5.21
CA VAL A 18 3.85 0.22 -4.54
C VAL A 18 3.29 -1.16 -4.85
N ALA A 19 3.13 -2.01 -3.84
CA ALA A 19 2.57 -3.34 -4.00
C ALA A 19 1.04 -3.30 -3.97
N VAL A 20 0.39 -3.68 -5.07
CA VAL A 20 -1.08 -3.72 -5.15
C VAL A 20 -1.58 -4.97 -4.45
N SER A 21 -2.33 -4.78 -3.35
CA SER A 21 -2.76 -5.88 -2.47
C SER A 21 -4.27 -6.17 -2.53
N LYS A 22 -4.99 -5.52 -3.46
CA LYS A 22 -6.38 -5.85 -3.76
C LYS A 22 -6.49 -7.35 -4.04
N THR A 23 -7.58 -7.96 -3.56
CA THR A 23 -7.85 -9.42 -3.66
C THR A 23 -6.86 -10.35 -2.97
N HIS A 24 -5.84 -9.86 -2.27
CA HIS A 24 -4.91 -10.68 -1.48
C HIS A 24 -5.31 -10.67 0.00
N SER A 25 -5.06 -11.76 0.72
CA SER A 25 -5.37 -11.87 2.16
C SER A 25 -4.47 -10.97 3.01
N ALA A 26 -4.87 -10.72 4.27
CA ALA A 26 -4.01 -10.03 5.24
C ALA A 26 -2.68 -10.77 5.45
N GLU A 27 -2.70 -12.10 5.40
CA GLU A 27 -1.52 -12.95 5.54
C GLU A 27 -0.54 -12.75 4.38
N ALA A 28 -1.04 -12.65 3.15
CA ALA A 28 -0.19 -12.37 1.99
C ALA A 28 0.47 -10.98 2.09
N VAL A 29 -0.28 -9.97 2.58
CA VAL A 29 0.29 -8.64 2.86
C VAL A 29 1.33 -8.70 3.97
N ARG A 30 1.08 -9.47 5.03
CA ARG A 30 2.05 -9.68 6.11
C ARG A 30 3.32 -10.37 5.63
N ALA A 31 3.21 -11.38 4.78
CA ALA A 31 4.38 -12.03 4.19
C ALA A 31 5.22 -11.03 3.35
N ALA A 32 4.57 -10.13 2.60
CA ALA A 32 5.27 -9.07 1.87
C ALA A 32 5.94 -8.05 2.83
N LEU A 33 5.27 -7.71 3.93
CA LEU A 33 5.83 -6.88 5.00
C LEU A 33 7.06 -7.53 5.64
N ASP A 34 6.98 -8.82 5.97
CA ASP A 34 8.12 -9.57 6.52
C ASP A 34 9.28 -9.64 5.51
N ALA A 35 8.99 -9.62 4.21
CA ALA A 35 9.98 -9.55 3.13
C ALA A 35 10.54 -8.13 2.87
N GLY A 36 10.12 -7.13 3.65
CA GLY A 36 10.64 -5.75 3.57
C GLY A 36 9.83 -4.78 2.71
N GLN A 37 8.71 -5.21 2.08
CA GLN A 37 7.81 -4.29 1.40
C GLN A 37 7.08 -3.42 2.44
N ARG A 38 6.94 -2.11 2.16
CA ARG A 38 6.28 -1.17 3.09
C ARG A 38 5.13 -0.39 2.47
N VAL A 39 5.22 -0.09 1.18
CA VAL A 39 4.22 0.73 0.50
C VAL A 39 3.24 -0.16 -0.24
N PHE A 40 1.95 -0.03 0.07
CA PHE A 40 0.87 -0.83 -0.51
C PHE A 40 -0.19 0.05 -1.15
N GLY A 41 -0.85 -0.49 -2.18
CA GLY A 41 -1.98 0.14 -2.86
C GLY A 41 -3.25 -0.70 -2.70
N GLU A 42 -4.34 -0.05 -2.30
CA GLU A 42 -5.67 -0.66 -2.24
C GLU A 42 -6.71 0.12 -3.05
N ASN A 43 -7.67 -0.61 -3.62
CA ASN A 43 -8.71 -0.02 -4.47
C ASN A 43 -9.94 0.43 -3.68
N ARG A 44 -10.21 -0.18 -2.53
CA ARG A 44 -11.47 0.01 -1.80
C ARG A 44 -11.21 0.22 -0.31
N VAL A 45 -11.77 1.31 0.19
CA VAL A 45 -11.68 1.70 1.61
C VAL A 45 -12.19 0.61 2.54
N GLN A 46 -13.26 -0.09 2.20
CA GLN A 46 -13.82 -1.11 3.11
C GLN A 46 -12.95 -2.36 3.21
N GLU A 47 -12.34 -2.80 2.11
CA GLU A 47 -11.38 -3.91 2.14
C GLU A 47 -10.17 -3.53 2.98
N ALA A 48 -9.67 -2.30 2.79
CA ALA A 48 -8.57 -1.78 3.56
C ALA A 48 -8.89 -1.71 5.06
N LYS A 49 -10.10 -1.28 5.44
CA LYS A 49 -10.54 -1.15 6.84
C LYS A 49 -10.49 -2.46 7.61
N VAL A 50 -10.76 -3.57 6.93
CA VAL A 50 -10.74 -4.90 7.56
C VAL A 50 -9.31 -5.40 7.70
N LYS A 51 -8.46 -5.13 6.69
CA LYS A 51 -7.14 -5.74 6.56
C LYS A 51 -6.02 -4.97 7.28
N PHE A 52 -6.00 -3.65 7.13
CA PHE A 52 -4.83 -2.84 7.45
C PHE A 52 -4.70 -2.32 8.89
N PRO A 53 -5.76 -2.14 9.70
CA PRO A 53 -5.56 -1.65 11.08
C PRO A 53 -4.63 -2.56 11.91
N GLY A 54 -4.80 -3.88 11.83
CA GLY A 54 -3.93 -4.83 12.52
C GLY A 54 -2.50 -4.85 11.95
N LEU A 55 -2.35 -4.67 10.64
CA LEU A 55 -1.05 -4.61 9.99
C LEU A 55 -0.30 -3.32 10.32
N LYS A 56 -0.95 -2.17 10.29
CA LYS A 56 -0.38 -0.87 10.69
C LYS A 56 0.07 -0.86 12.16
N ALA A 57 -0.67 -1.54 13.04
CA ALA A 57 -0.26 -1.69 14.43
C ALA A 57 1.02 -2.53 14.59
N ALA A 58 1.23 -3.54 13.75
CA ALA A 58 2.42 -4.39 13.77
C ALA A 58 3.61 -3.80 12.98
N PHE A 59 3.34 -2.97 11.97
CA PHE A 59 4.31 -2.35 11.08
C PHE A 59 4.02 -0.85 10.97
N PRO A 60 4.55 -0.03 11.88
CA PRO A 60 4.28 1.41 11.93
C PRO A 60 4.79 2.20 10.71
N ASP A 61 5.71 1.61 9.94
CA ASP A 61 6.30 2.15 8.72
C ASP A 61 5.57 1.67 7.44
N LEU A 62 4.43 0.99 7.57
CA LEU A 62 3.57 0.65 6.45
C LEU A 62 2.85 1.91 5.93
N GLU A 63 2.97 2.15 4.63
CA GLU A 63 2.23 3.18 3.90
C GLU A 63 1.14 2.52 3.04
N LEU A 64 -0.06 3.07 3.07
CA LEU A 64 -1.22 2.57 2.34
C LEU A 64 -1.83 3.66 1.47
N HIS A 65 -1.71 3.52 0.15
CA HIS A 65 -2.25 4.46 -0.82
C HIS A 65 -3.58 3.98 -1.40
N LEU A 66 -4.56 4.89 -1.49
CA LEU A 66 -5.81 4.62 -2.19
C LEU A 66 -5.59 4.84 -3.68
N ILE A 67 -5.59 3.76 -4.48
CA ILE A 67 -5.37 3.81 -5.93
C ILE A 67 -6.66 3.58 -6.74
N GLY A 68 -7.80 3.50 -6.06
CA GLY A 68 -9.13 3.32 -6.63
C GLY A 68 -10.04 4.55 -6.46
N PRO A 69 -11.26 4.51 -7.02
CA PRO A 69 -12.20 5.61 -6.89
C PRO A 69 -12.64 5.81 -5.43
N LEU A 70 -12.59 7.05 -4.96
CA LEU A 70 -13.06 7.44 -3.63
C LEU A 70 -14.51 7.93 -3.71
N GLN A 71 -15.42 7.21 -3.05
CA GLN A 71 -16.81 7.66 -2.90
C GLN A 71 -16.92 8.69 -1.77
N SER A 72 -17.71 9.75 -1.97
CA SER A 72 -17.82 10.87 -1.02
C SER A 72 -18.21 10.43 0.40
N ASN A 73 -19.07 9.43 0.54
CA ASN A 73 -19.49 8.89 1.83
C ASN A 73 -18.40 8.08 2.57
N LYS A 74 -17.24 7.84 1.94
CA LYS A 74 -16.10 7.11 2.52
C LYS A 74 -14.88 7.98 2.75
N VAL A 75 -14.97 9.29 2.49
CA VAL A 75 -13.82 10.21 2.61
C VAL A 75 -13.27 10.22 4.03
N ARG A 76 -14.13 10.31 5.04
CA ARG A 76 -13.71 10.32 6.46
C ARG A 76 -12.87 9.10 6.82
N ASP A 77 -13.33 7.96 6.37
CA ASP A 77 -12.66 6.69 6.59
C ASP A 77 -11.34 6.59 5.83
N ALA A 78 -11.32 7.08 4.59
CA ALA A 78 -10.14 7.07 3.76
C ALA A 78 -9.02 7.91 4.39
N VAL A 79 -9.33 9.11 4.87
CA VAL A 79 -8.37 10.02 5.50
C VAL A 79 -7.74 9.45 6.77
N VAL A 80 -8.48 8.63 7.52
CA VAL A 80 -7.94 8.00 8.75
C VAL A 80 -7.07 6.79 8.43
N LEU A 81 -7.37 6.09 7.34
CA LEU A 81 -6.79 4.77 7.07
C LEU A 81 -5.64 4.81 6.06
N PHE A 82 -5.70 5.70 5.08
CA PHE A 82 -4.74 5.81 3.99
C PHE A 82 -3.80 7.00 4.21
N ASP A 83 -2.61 6.90 3.63
CA ASP A 83 -1.53 7.89 3.68
C ASP A 83 -1.48 8.72 2.38
#